data_AF-A0A7S0HPA0-F1
#
_entry.id   AF-A0A7S0HPA0-F1
#
_cell.length_a   1.000
_cell.length_b   1.000
_cell.length_c   1.000
_cell.angle_alpha   90.00
_cell.angle_beta   90.00
_cell.angle_gamma   90.00
#
_symmetry.space_group_name_H-M   'P 1'
#
loop_
_entity.id
_entity.type
_entity.pdbx_description
1 polymer ?
#
loop_
_entity_poly.entity_id
_entity_poly.type
_entity_poly.pdbx_seq_one_letter_code
_entity_poly.pdbx_strand_id
1 'polypeptide(L)'
;LDGARILVETGISLMLALPRPRHPPTYYGLLLLDLSKLLSGVPPLLEAALNALYAHLPQLDAELQLRLADWLALHVSHFGYSLSPFGAKWSAVIRKAGGLREAGAAGAAGEAGAAADGAVTVTVAEPRPHELWVRLLLDRMLRLAYHERVAKAIPTELLPLLPPKPQGCLAWDQVREGDIDPNSQPSLSAALLGKLRTKEPHAEVIAWLD
;
A
#
# COMPACT_ATOMS: atom_id res chain seq x y z
N LEU A 1 -1.03 21.34 29.82
CA LEU A 1 -1.16 20.03 29.15
C LEU A 1 -2.51 19.87 28.45
N ASP A 2 -3.59 20.48 28.95
CA ASP A 2 -4.93 20.37 28.33
C ASP A 2 -5.06 21.02 26.94
N GLY A 3 -4.42 22.17 26.71
CA GLY A 3 -4.52 22.87 25.42
C GLY A 3 -4.01 22.06 24.22
N ALA A 4 -2.89 21.35 24.38
CA ALA A 4 -2.33 20.51 23.31
C ALA A 4 -3.24 19.33 22.97
N ARG A 5 -3.88 18.72 23.98
CA ARG A 5 -4.86 17.65 23.80
C ARG A 5 -6.08 18.14 23.04
N ILE A 6 -6.65 19.28 23.44
CA ILE A 6 -7.80 19.88 22.75
C ILE A 6 -7.45 20.20 21.29
N LEU A 7 -6.26 20.76 21.04
CA LEU A 7 -5.81 21.06 19.67
C LEU A 7 -5.67 19.80 18.81
N VAL A 8 -5.07 18.74 19.34
CA VAL A 8 -4.92 17.45 18.63
C VAL A 8 -6.29 16.83 18.33
N GLU A 9 -7.14 16.72 19.34
CA GLU A 9 -8.48 16.15 19.20
C GLU A 9 -9.35 16.94 18.21
N THR A 10 -9.30 18.27 18.30
CA THR A 10 -10.02 19.15 17.38
C THR A 10 -9.45 19.05 15.96
N GLY A 11 -8.13 19.04 15.81
CA GLY A 11 -7.48 18.95 14.50
C GLY A 11 -7.82 17.66 13.77
N ILE A 12 -7.76 16.52 14.46
CA ILE A 12 -8.16 15.21 13.91
C ILE A 12 -9.67 15.21 13.60
N SER A 13 -10.51 15.69 14.50
CA SER A 13 -11.97 15.70 14.30
C SER A 13 -12.38 16.56 13.09
N LEU A 14 -11.76 17.72 12.92
CA LEU A 14 -12.04 18.60 11.78
C LEU A 14 -11.53 18.00 10.46
N MET A 15 -10.39 17.30 10.48
CA MET A 15 -9.87 16.59 9.31
C MET A 15 -10.79 15.42 8.89
N LEU A 16 -11.39 14.73 9.87
CA LEU A 16 -12.26 13.57 9.68
C LEU A 16 -13.75 13.92 9.55
N ALA A 17 -14.11 15.21 9.52
CA ALA A 17 -15.51 15.64 9.47
C ALA A 17 -16.24 15.18 8.18
N LEU A 18 -17.45 14.63 8.35
CA LEU A 18 -18.36 14.30 7.26
C LEU A 18 -19.39 15.43 7.04
N PRO A 19 -19.92 15.61 5.80
CA PRO A 19 -19.55 14.88 4.58
C PRO A 19 -18.17 15.29 4.03
N ARG A 20 -17.70 16.49 4.38
CA ARG A 20 -16.38 17.01 4.02
C ARG A 20 -15.84 17.93 5.12
N PRO A 21 -14.51 18.03 5.28
CA PRO A 21 -13.92 18.99 6.21
C PRO A 21 -14.11 20.42 5.70
N ARG A 22 -14.08 21.39 6.61
CA ARG A 22 -14.25 22.82 6.27
C ARG A 22 -13.10 23.35 5.40
N HIS A 23 -11.89 22.87 5.65
CA HIS A 23 -10.68 23.16 4.87
C HIS A 23 -10.10 21.86 4.29
N PRO A 24 -9.21 21.92 3.29
CA PRO A 24 -8.60 20.71 2.73
C PRO A 24 -7.95 19.84 3.82
N PRO A 25 -8.07 18.49 3.77
CA PRO A 25 -7.43 17.61 4.75
C PRO A 25 -5.94 17.89 4.97
N THR A 26 -5.23 18.26 3.89
CA THR A 26 -3.80 18.63 3.92
C THR A 26 -3.52 19.81 4.85
N TYR A 27 -4.43 20.77 4.98
CA TYR A 27 -4.25 21.90 5.91
C TYR A 27 -4.16 21.41 7.36
N TYR A 28 -5.10 20.56 7.79
CA TYR A 28 -5.08 19.98 9.13
C TYR A 28 -3.88 19.05 9.32
N GLY A 29 -3.53 18.28 8.30
CA GLY A 29 -2.37 17.40 8.33
C GLY A 29 -1.05 18.14 8.55
N LEU A 30 -0.85 19.26 7.85
CA LEU A 30 0.32 20.12 8.02
C LEU A 30 0.32 20.84 9.37
N LEU A 31 -0.85 21.31 9.84
CA LEU A 31 -0.97 21.90 11.18
C LEU A 31 -0.54 20.91 12.27
N LEU A 32 -1.05 19.67 12.23
CA LEU A 32 -0.68 18.63 13.19
C LEU A 32 0.81 18.25 13.09
N LEU A 33 1.37 18.26 11.88
CA LEU A 33 2.78 18.01 11.62
C LEU A 33 3.68 19.11 12.21
N ASP A 34 3.34 20.37 12.00
CA ASP A 34 4.11 21.50 12.55
C ASP A 34 4.01 21.53 14.08
N LEU A 35 2.82 21.27 14.63
CA LEU A 35 2.64 21.13 16.08
C LEU A 35 3.51 20.01 16.67
N SER A 36 3.65 18.86 15.99
CA SER A 36 4.55 17.78 16.41
C SER A 36 6.02 18.18 16.45
N LYS A 37 6.45 19.10 15.57
CA LYS A 37 7.83 19.62 15.57
C LYS A 37 8.06 20.67 16.65
N LEU A 38 7.05 21.49 16.92
CA LEU A 38 7.14 22.61 17.85
C LEU A 38 6.92 22.21 19.31
N LEU A 39 6.07 21.21 19.56
CA LEU A 39 5.61 20.84 20.90
C LEU A 39 5.88 19.36 21.17
N SER A 40 6.84 19.06 22.05
CA SER A 40 7.19 17.69 22.41
C SER A 40 6.05 16.88 23.04
N GLY A 41 5.03 17.55 23.57
CA GLY A 41 3.83 16.90 24.12
C GLY A 41 2.80 16.45 23.06
N VAL A 42 2.91 16.90 21.80
CA VAL A 42 1.95 16.57 20.73
C VAL A 42 2.14 15.16 20.17
N PRO A 43 3.36 14.67 19.87
CA PRO A 43 3.54 13.33 19.31
C PRO A 43 2.93 12.19 20.17
N PRO A 44 3.09 12.16 21.51
CA PRO A 44 2.44 11.12 22.32
C PRO A 44 0.91 11.19 22.29
N LEU A 45 0.32 12.38 22.17
CA LEU A 45 -1.12 12.57 22.06
C LEU A 45 -1.64 12.08 20.70
N LEU A 46 -0.91 12.35 19.62
CA LEU A 46 -1.23 11.82 18.28
C LEU A 46 -1.11 10.30 18.23
N GLU A 47 -0.08 9.73 18.83
CA GLU A 47 0.08 8.27 18.93
C GLU A 47 -1.11 7.64 19.68
N ALA A 48 -1.53 8.23 20.80
CA ALA A 48 -2.68 7.76 21.57
C ALA A 48 -3.97 7.84 20.76
N ALA A 49 -4.22 8.97 20.08
CA ALA A 49 -5.40 9.16 19.24
C ALA A 49 -5.43 8.17 18.05
N LEU A 50 -4.29 7.97 17.37
CA LEU A 50 -4.18 7.01 16.28
C LEU A 50 -4.43 5.57 16.71
N ASN A 51 -3.88 5.16 17.87
CA ASN A 51 -4.15 3.82 18.40
C ASN A 51 -5.63 3.63 18.78
N ALA A 52 -6.28 4.66 19.29
CA ALA A 52 -7.72 4.61 19.57
C ALA A 52 -8.54 4.48 18.27
N LEU A 53 -8.26 5.30 17.25
CA LEU A 53 -8.91 5.22 15.94
C LEU A 53 -8.68 3.86 15.28
N TYR A 54 -7.45 3.33 15.37
CA TYR A 54 -7.12 2.02 14.82
C TYR A 54 -7.88 0.89 15.52
N ALA A 55 -8.05 0.93 16.84
CA ALA A 55 -8.84 -0.09 17.56
C ALA A 55 -10.33 -0.10 17.15
N HIS A 56 -10.86 1.05 16.72
CA HIS A 56 -12.24 1.22 16.25
C HIS A 56 -12.36 1.25 14.71
N LEU A 57 -11.29 0.94 13.99
CA LEU A 57 -11.21 1.10 12.54
C LEU A 57 -12.38 0.44 11.76
N PRO A 58 -12.87 -0.77 12.11
CA PRO A 58 -14.02 -1.37 11.41
C PRO A 58 -15.33 -0.58 11.52
N GLN A 59 -15.44 0.34 12.49
CA GLN A 59 -16.61 1.20 12.71
C GLN A 59 -16.46 2.56 12.03
N LEU A 60 -15.24 2.92 11.60
CA LEU A 60 -15.00 4.17 10.86
C LEU A 60 -15.53 4.04 9.43
N ASP A 61 -16.18 5.10 8.96
CA ASP A 61 -16.58 5.22 7.56
C ASP A 61 -15.36 5.07 6.61
N ALA A 62 -15.57 4.51 5.42
CA ALA A 62 -14.51 4.25 4.46
C ALA A 62 -13.75 5.54 4.06
N GLU A 63 -14.46 6.67 3.93
CA GLU A 63 -13.84 7.96 3.63
C GLU A 63 -12.91 8.42 4.75
N LEU A 64 -13.27 8.15 6.01
CA LEU A 64 -12.44 8.50 7.17
C LEU A 64 -11.19 7.63 7.24
N GLN A 65 -11.33 6.34 6.93
CA GLN A 65 -10.19 5.42 6.84
C GLN A 65 -9.19 5.88 5.76
N LEU A 66 -9.69 6.32 4.59
CA LEU A 66 -8.86 6.84 3.50
C LEU A 66 -8.12 8.12 3.93
N ARG A 67 -8.83 9.13 4.48
CA ARG A 67 -8.21 10.38 4.95
C ARG A 67 -7.18 10.13 6.06
N LEU A 68 -7.46 9.19 6.96
CA LEU A 68 -6.54 8.83 8.04
C LEU A 68 -5.25 8.21 7.48
N ALA A 69 -5.36 7.32 6.49
CA ALA A 69 -4.19 6.71 5.84
C ALA A 69 -3.36 7.76 5.07
N ASP A 70 -4.02 8.64 4.30
CA ASP A 70 -3.34 9.71 3.56
C ASP A 70 -2.62 10.69 4.49
N TRP A 71 -3.29 11.11 5.57
CA TRP A 71 -2.69 11.97 6.59
C TRP A 71 -1.50 11.30 7.27
N LEU A 72 -1.64 10.07 7.73
CA LEU A 72 -0.58 9.41 8.47
C LEU A 72 0.64 9.17 7.57
N ALA A 73 0.44 8.77 6.31
CA ALA A 73 1.53 8.63 5.33
C ALA A 73 2.31 9.94 5.14
N LEU A 74 1.59 11.07 5.01
CA LEU A 74 2.20 12.39 4.94
C LEU A 74 2.92 12.77 6.24
N HIS A 75 2.34 12.43 7.39
CA HIS A 75 2.93 12.75 8.69
C HIS A 75 4.26 12.02 8.85
N VAL A 76 4.28 10.69 8.70
CA VAL A 76 5.48 9.88 8.93
C VAL A 76 6.56 10.10 7.87
N SER A 77 6.22 10.58 6.66
CA SER A 77 7.25 10.92 5.65
C SER A 77 8.21 12.01 6.13
N HIS A 78 7.76 12.89 7.05
CA HIS A 78 8.58 13.92 7.67
C HIS A 78 9.32 13.44 8.93
N PHE A 79 9.00 12.26 9.44
CA PHE A 79 9.64 11.62 10.59
C PHE A 79 10.38 10.32 10.19
N GLY A 80 10.91 10.29 8.97
CA GLY A 80 11.75 9.19 8.49
C GLY A 80 11.01 7.90 8.17
N TYR A 81 9.70 7.97 7.93
CA TYR A 81 8.81 6.83 7.64
C TYR A 81 8.69 5.80 8.78
N SER A 82 9.05 6.16 10.01
CA SER A 82 8.97 5.25 11.16
C SER A 82 7.52 5.00 11.59
N LEU A 83 7.16 3.72 11.71
CA LEU A 83 5.94 3.25 12.37
C LEU A 83 6.24 2.52 13.70
N SER A 84 7.44 2.70 14.27
CA SER A 84 7.86 2.04 15.51
C SER A 84 6.89 2.20 16.69
N PRO A 85 6.19 3.34 16.90
CA PRO A 85 5.24 3.46 18.00
C PRO A 85 4.02 2.53 17.88
N PHE A 86 3.78 1.98 16.70
CA PHE A 86 2.56 1.27 16.34
C PHE A 86 2.75 -0.25 16.13
N GLY A 87 3.95 -0.67 15.71
CA GLY A 87 4.21 -2.03 15.22
C GLY A 87 3.72 -3.16 16.13
N ALA A 88 4.10 -3.14 17.42
CA ALA A 88 3.70 -4.17 18.37
C ALA A 88 2.18 -4.21 18.62
N LYS A 89 1.54 -3.05 18.83
CA LYS A 89 0.10 -2.94 19.08
C LYS A 89 -0.71 -3.38 17.86
N TRP A 90 -0.37 -2.86 16.69
CA TRP A 90 -1.12 -3.13 15.47
C TRP A 90 -0.97 -4.58 15.02
N SER A 91 0.24 -5.13 15.07
CA SER A 91 0.47 -6.55 14.74
C SER A 91 -0.26 -7.50 15.69
N ALA A 92 -0.41 -7.15 16.98
CA ALA A 92 -1.19 -7.93 17.94
C ALA A 92 -2.69 -7.93 17.59
N VAL A 93 -3.27 -6.77 17.26
CA VAL A 93 -4.67 -6.66 16.81
C VAL A 93 -4.90 -7.48 15.55
N ILE A 94 -4.00 -7.37 14.57
CA ILE A 94 -4.07 -8.10 13.31
C ILE A 94 -3.96 -9.61 13.56
N ARG A 95 -3.01 -10.06 14.38
CA ARG A 95 -2.83 -11.49 14.71
C ARG A 95 -4.05 -12.07 15.41
N LYS A 96 -4.70 -11.30 16.29
CA LYS A 96 -5.95 -11.71 16.95
C LYS A 96 -7.08 -11.92 15.94
N ALA A 97 -7.12 -11.15 14.85
CA ALA A 97 -8.05 -11.32 13.74
C ALA A 97 -7.58 -12.36 12.69
N GLY A 98 -6.56 -13.17 13.01
CA GLY A 98 -6.03 -14.19 12.10
C GLY A 98 -5.11 -13.67 10.99
N GLY A 99 -4.41 -12.54 11.21
CA GLY A 99 -3.92 -11.70 10.11
C GLY A 99 -2.42 -11.48 9.79
N LEU A 100 -1.43 -12.35 10.08
CA LEU A 100 -0.03 -12.07 9.66
C LEU A 100 0.83 -13.33 9.43
N ARG A 101 1.02 -13.72 8.16
CA ARG A 101 2.24 -14.16 7.41
C ARG A 101 1.82 -14.28 5.92
N GLU A 102 2.60 -13.90 4.89
CA GLU A 102 4.04 -14.11 4.66
C GLU A 102 4.80 -12.92 4.04
N ALA A 103 6.11 -12.91 4.30
CA ALA A 103 7.13 -12.55 3.32
C ALA A 103 7.55 -13.84 2.60
N GLY A 104 6.95 -14.11 1.42
CA GLY A 104 7.32 -15.20 0.51
C GLY A 104 6.38 -16.41 0.51
N ALA A 105 5.43 -16.40 -0.42
CA ALA A 105 4.76 -17.61 -0.94
C ALA A 105 5.76 -18.47 -1.74
N ALA A 106 6.79 -18.96 -1.04
CA ALA A 106 7.67 -20.03 -1.48
C ALA A 106 7.11 -21.34 -0.93
N GLY A 107 6.00 -21.77 -1.52
CA GLY A 107 5.45 -23.12 -1.43
C GLY A 107 5.12 -23.54 -2.85
N ALA A 108 5.94 -24.43 -3.39
CA ALA A 108 5.85 -24.99 -4.73
C ALA A 108 4.39 -25.32 -5.13
N ALA A 109 3.93 -24.75 -6.25
CA ALA A 109 2.91 -25.39 -7.06
C ALA A 109 3.55 -26.65 -7.66
N GLY A 110 3.50 -27.73 -6.89
CA GLY A 110 3.77 -29.07 -7.38
C GLY A 110 2.76 -29.45 -8.45
N GLU A 111 3.32 -29.88 -9.58
CA GLU A 111 2.78 -30.86 -10.52
C GLU A 111 1.36 -30.62 -11.09
N ALA A 112 1.36 -30.33 -12.39
CA ALA A 112 0.20 -30.40 -13.26
C ALA A 112 -0.45 -31.80 -13.17
N GLY A 113 -1.53 -31.89 -12.41
CA GLY A 113 -2.44 -33.03 -12.35
C GLY A 113 -3.82 -32.63 -12.86
N ALA A 114 -4.15 -33.12 -14.06
CA ALA A 114 -5.47 -33.37 -14.65
C ALA A 114 -6.58 -32.31 -14.49
N ALA A 115 -7.02 -31.77 -15.64
CA ALA A 115 -8.25 -31.02 -15.79
C ALA A 115 -9.46 -31.83 -15.29
N ALA A 116 -10.01 -31.42 -14.15
CA ALA A 116 -11.34 -31.82 -13.69
C ALA A 116 -12.19 -30.55 -13.59
N ASP A 117 -13.34 -30.60 -14.27
CA ASP A 117 -14.38 -29.59 -14.28
C ASP A 117 -14.98 -29.44 -12.87
N GLY A 118 -14.38 -28.55 -12.08
CA GLY A 118 -14.68 -28.34 -10.67
C GLY A 118 -15.18 -26.91 -10.45
N ALA A 119 -16.44 -26.78 -10.04
CA ALA A 119 -17.03 -25.50 -9.66
C ALA A 119 -16.09 -24.74 -8.71
N VAL A 120 -15.60 -23.58 -9.15
CA VAL A 120 -14.79 -22.67 -8.34
C VAL A 120 -15.67 -22.14 -7.21
N THR A 121 -15.57 -22.76 -6.04
CA THR A 121 -16.14 -22.22 -4.81
C THR A 121 -15.31 -21.01 -4.42
N VAL A 122 -15.79 -19.81 -4.77
CA VAL A 122 -15.20 -18.55 -4.31
C VAL A 122 -15.47 -18.45 -2.81
N THR A 123 -14.51 -18.84 -1.99
CA THR A 123 -14.54 -18.56 -0.56
C THR A 123 -14.23 -17.07 -0.37
N VAL A 124 -15.25 -16.29 0.01
CA VAL A 124 -15.05 -14.89 0.40
C VAL A 124 -14.33 -14.92 1.74
N ALA A 125 -13.00 -14.76 1.72
CA ALA A 125 -12.21 -14.61 2.93
C ALA A 125 -12.76 -13.46 3.75
N GLU A 126 -12.92 -13.67 5.06
CA GLU A 126 -13.42 -12.64 5.96
C GLU A 126 -12.52 -11.39 5.87
N PRO A 127 -13.09 -10.19 5.65
CA PRO A 127 -12.28 -8.99 5.53
C PRO A 127 -11.56 -8.76 6.85
N ARG A 128 -10.26 -8.43 6.76
CA ARG A 128 -9.43 -8.07 7.91
C ARG A 128 -9.15 -6.57 7.85
N PRO A 129 -10.05 -5.69 8.35
CA PRO A 129 -10.01 -4.26 8.04
C PRO A 129 -8.73 -3.58 8.53
N HIS A 130 -8.28 -3.96 9.72
CA HIS A 130 -7.01 -3.52 10.31
C HIS A 130 -5.82 -3.83 9.40
N GLU A 131 -5.73 -5.05 8.89
CA GLU A 131 -4.66 -5.48 8.00
C GLU A 131 -4.73 -4.76 6.64
N LEU A 132 -5.93 -4.65 6.06
CA LEU A 132 -6.15 -3.95 4.80
C LEU A 132 -5.79 -2.47 4.89
N TRP A 133 -6.10 -1.83 6.01
CA TRP A 133 -5.77 -0.43 6.22
C TRP A 133 -4.27 -0.20 6.41
N VAL A 134 -3.55 -1.11 7.09
CA VAL A 134 -2.09 -1.05 7.14
C VAL A 134 -1.49 -1.22 5.74
N ARG A 135 -2.01 -2.14 4.91
CA ARG A 135 -1.58 -2.27 3.50
C ARG A 135 -1.85 -0.99 2.70
N LEU A 136 -3.01 -0.37 2.89
CA LEU A 136 -3.36 0.92 2.27
C LEU A 136 -2.38 2.03 2.70
N LEU A 137 -2.09 2.14 4.00
CA LEU A 137 -1.12 3.09 4.53
C LEU A 137 0.26 2.88 3.90
N LEU A 138 0.71 1.62 3.79
CA LEU A 138 2.00 1.29 3.17
C LEU A 138 2.01 1.64 1.67
N ASP A 139 0.90 1.44 0.93
CA ASP A 139 0.77 1.94 -0.46
C ASP A 139 0.95 3.46 -0.54
N ARG A 140 0.32 4.21 0.37
CA ARG A 140 0.47 5.68 0.43
C ARG A 140 1.90 6.10 0.75
N MET A 141 2.57 5.40 1.66
CA MET A 141 3.97 5.64 1.97
C MET A 141 4.86 5.35 0.75
N LEU A 142 4.61 4.26 0.02
CA LEU A 142 5.34 3.91 -1.20
C LEU A 142 5.16 4.94 -2.32
N ARG A 143 4.01 5.61 -2.41
CA ARG A 143 3.80 6.71 -3.38
C ARG A 143 4.61 7.96 -3.06
N LEU A 144 4.96 8.17 -1.79
CA LEU A 144 5.77 9.31 -1.33
C LEU A 144 7.27 8.96 -1.24
N ALA A 145 7.63 7.69 -1.38
CA ALA A 145 8.98 7.17 -1.22
C ALA A 145 9.28 6.08 -2.27
N TYR A 146 10.27 5.23 -2.00
CA TYR A 146 10.57 4.05 -2.79
C TYR A 146 10.62 2.83 -1.87
N HIS A 147 10.41 1.65 -2.44
CA HIS A 147 10.25 0.38 -1.71
C HIS A 147 11.31 0.16 -0.61
N GLU A 148 12.59 0.22 -0.96
CA GLU A 148 13.68 -0.02 -0.01
C GLU A 148 13.71 0.96 1.18
N ARG A 149 13.30 2.22 0.96
CA ARG A 149 13.24 3.22 2.04
C ARG A 149 12.16 2.88 3.04
N VAL A 150 10.97 2.51 2.56
CA VAL A 150 9.85 2.13 3.41
C VAL A 150 10.18 0.83 4.14
N ALA A 151 10.68 -0.19 3.42
CA ALA A 151 11.06 -1.47 3.98
C ALA A 151 12.05 -1.34 5.14
N LYS A 152 13.04 -0.46 5.03
CA LYS A 152 14.03 -0.22 6.09
C LYS A 152 13.47 0.55 7.29
N ALA A 153 12.43 1.37 7.10
CA ALA A 153 11.91 2.27 8.11
C ALA A 153 10.77 1.67 8.96
N ILE A 154 10.04 0.68 8.43
CA ILE A 154 8.89 0.09 9.13
C ILE A 154 9.30 -0.99 10.15
N PRO A 155 8.49 -1.22 11.20
CA PRO A 155 8.71 -2.27 12.18
C PRO A 155 8.70 -3.66 11.57
N THR A 156 9.52 -4.57 12.11
CA THR A 156 9.66 -5.93 11.59
C THR A 156 8.36 -6.74 11.65
N GLU A 157 7.48 -6.41 12.60
CA GLU A 157 6.17 -7.02 12.77
C GLU A 157 5.19 -6.68 11.64
N LEU A 158 5.40 -5.56 10.96
CA LEU A 158 4.54 -5.08 9.86
C LEU A 158 5.15 -5.33 8.47
N LEU A 159 6.43 -5.74 8.40
CA LEU A 159 7.11 -6.08 7.15
C LEU A 159 6.32 -7.05 6.23
N PRO A 160 5.63 -8.10 6.74
CA PRO A 160 4.87 -9.00 5.86
C PRO A 160 3.67 -8.34 5.15
N LEU A 161 3.29 -7.11 5.54
CA LEU A 161 2.22 -6.36 4.90
C LEU A 161 2.73 -5.38 3.84
N LEU A 162 4.04 -5.23 3.69
CA LEU A 162 4.63 -4.36 2.68
C LEU A 162 4.23 -4.85 1.28
N PRO A 163 3.63 -3.99 0.44
CA PRO A 163 3.33 -4.36 -0.94
C PRO A 163 4.60 -4.81 -1.68
N PRO A 164 4.48 -5.76 -2.63
CA PRO A 164 5.62 -6.21 -3.42
C PRO A 164 6.23 -5.03 -4.18
N LYS A 165 7.52 -5.15 -4.50
CA LYS A 165 8.21 -4.14 -5.29
C LYS A 165 7.45 -3.90 -6.60
N PRO A 166 7.13 -2.64 -6.95
CA PRO A 166 6.44 -2.35 -8.20
C PRO A 166 7.34 -2.76 -9.38
N GLN A 167 6.81 -3.65 -10.22
CA GLN A 167 7.47 -4.13 -11.44
C GLN A 167 6.59 -3.82 -12.65
N GLY A 168 7.20 -3.69 -13.82
CA GLY A 168 6.45 -3.58 -15.08
C GLY A 168 5.67 -4.87 -15.33
N CYS A 169 4.44 -4.75 -15.83
CA CYS A 169 3.58 -5.89 -16.19
C CYS A 169 3.68 -6.19 -17.69
N LEU A 170 4.87 -6.57 -18.15
CA LEU A 170 5.05 -7.01 -19.54
C LEU A 170 4.58 -8.45 -19.66
N ALA A 171 3.34 -8.65 -20.13
CA ALA A 171 2.72 -9.96 -20.29
C ALA A 171 3.50 -10.92 -21.22
N TRP A 172 4.34 -10.35 -22.09
CA TRP A 172 5.07 -11.06 -23.14
C TRP A 172 6.56 -10.68 -23.18
N ASP A 173 7.16 -10.40 -22.02
CA ASP A 173 8.59 -10.02 -21.91
C ASP A 173 9.56 -11.18 -22.18
N GLN A 174 9.10 -12.41 -21.97
CA GLN A 174 9.93 -13.61 -22.02
C GLN A 174 9.45 -14.55 -23.12
N VAL A 175 10.27 -14.70 -24.16
CA VAL A 175 10.18 -15.86 -25.06
C VAL A 175 10.61 -17.07 -24.23
N ARG A 176 9.70 -18.03 -24.01
CA ARG A 176 10.00 -19.21 -23.20
C ARG A 176 10.80 -20.21 -24.00
N GLU A 177 11.60 -21.03 -23.33
CA GLU A 177 12.32 -22.13 -23.97
C GLU A 177 11.30 -23.13 -24.54
N GLY A 178 11.16 -23.16 -25.87
CA GLY A 178 10.12 -23.91 -26.59
C GLY A 178 9.13 -23.06 -27.40
N ASP A 179 9.17 -21.72 -27.31
CA ASP A 179 8.44 -20.82 -28.21
C ASP A 179 9.14 -20.76 -29.57
N ILE A 180 8.87 -21.75 -30.41
CA ILE A 180 9.42 -21.88 -31.78
C ILE A 180 8.55 -21.19 -32.83
N ASP A 181 7.32 -20.79 -32.49
CA ASP A 181 6.42 -20.12 -33.42
C ASP A 181 6.79 -18.62 -33.54
N PRO A 182 7.22 -18.16 -34.73
CA PRO A 182 7.53 -16.76 -34.96
C PRO A 182 6.31 -15.84 -34.85
N ASN A 183 5.09 -16.37 -34.98
CA ASN A 183 3.83 -15.63 -34.86
C ASN A 183 3.20 -15.72 -33.46
N SER A 184 3.90 -16.33 -32.50
CA SER A 184 3.44 -16.34 -31.11
C SER A 184 3.51 -14.93 -30.49
N GLN A 185 2.62 -14.66 -29.52
CA GLN A 185 2.57 -13.36 -28.82
C GLN A 185 3.92 -12.98 -28.16
N PRO A 186 4.68 -13.90 -27.52
CA PRO A 186 6.02 -13.60 -27.01
C PRO A 186 7.01 -13.20 -28.11
N SER A 187 7.03 -13.92 -29.24
CA SER A 187 7.93 -13.63 -30.37
C SER A 187 7.64 -12.27 -31.01
N LEU A 188 6.36 -11.94 -31.23
CA LEU A 188 5.94 -10.65 -31.77
C LEU A 188 6.24 -9.49 -30.81
N SER A 189 6.00 -9.68 -29.51
CA SER A 189 6.38 -8.71 -28.47
C SER A 189 7.89 -8.46 -28.46
N ALA A 190 8.71 -9.51 -28.52
CA ALA A 190 10.15 -9.40 -28.59
C ALA A 190 10.63 -8.68 -29.87
N ALA A 191 10.02 -8.99 -31.02
CA ALA A 191 10.29 -8.32 -32.29
C ALA A 191 9.95 -6.83 -32.23
N LEU A 192 8.75 -6.47 -31.74
CA LEU A 192 8.33 -5.08 -31.55
C LEU A 192 9.28 -4.34 -30.60
N LEU A 193 9.65 -4.95 -29.47
CA LEU A 193 10.62 -4.38 -28.54
C LEU A 193 11.98 -4.14 -29.21
N GLY A 194 12.40 -5.04 -30.09
CA GLY A 194 13.59 -4.86 -30.94
C GLY A 194 13.49 -3.61 -31.81
N LYS A 195 12.39 -3.47 -32.57
CA LYS A 195 12.13 -2.31 -33.45
C LYS A 195 12.08 -0.99 -32.69
N LEU A 196 11.46 -0.98 -31.50
CA LEU A 196 11.40 0.19 -30.64
C LEU A 196 12.77 0.57 -30.07
N ARG A 197 13.62 -0.42 -29.74
CA ARG A 197 14.98 -0.19 -29.25
C ARG A 197 15.92 0.37 -30.33
N THR A 198 15.74 -0.06 -31.59
CA THR A 198 16.50 0.46 -32.74
C THR A 198 15.96 1.80 -33.27
N LYS A 199 14.84 2.29 -32.73
CA LYS A 199 14.18 3.55 -33.12
C LYS A 199 13.78 3.57 -34.60
N GLU A 200 13.24 2.47 -35.11
CA GLU A 200 12.67 2.42 -36.46
C GLU A 200 11.60 3.53 -36.65
N PRO A 201 11.51 4.14 -37.84
CA PRO A 201 10.45 5.09 -38.17
C PRO A 201 9.06 4.49 -37.93
N HIS A 202 8.12 5.29 -37.44
CA HIS A 202 6.75 4.83 -37.18
C HIS A 202 6.08 4.19 -38.41
N ALA A 203 6.41 4.64 -39.63
CA ALA A 203 5.91 4.04 -40.87
C ALA A 203 6.35 2.57 -41.05
N GLU A 204 7.59 2.23 -40.67
CA GLU A 204 8.10 0.86 -40.74
C GLU A 204 7.49 -0.03 -39.66
N VAL A 205 7.26 0.52 -38.46
CA VAL A 205 6.56 -0.19 -37.38
C VAL A 205 5.10 -0.46 -37.75
N ILE A 206 4.41 0.51 -38.35
CA ILE A 206 3.02 0.33 -38.83
C ILE A 206 2.97 -0.72 -39.93
N ALA A 207 3.86 -0.63 -40.92
CA ALA A 207 3.93 -1.62 -41.99
C ALA A 207 4.25 -3.05 -41.51
N TRP A 208 4.89 -3.19 -40.34
CA TRP A 208 5.14 -4.48 -39.71
C TRP A 208 3.95 -5.00 -38.89
N LEU A 209 3.05 -4.12 -38.45
CA LEU A 209 1.83 -4.48 -37.70
C LEU A 209 0.68 -4.93 -38.62
N ASP A 210 0.68 -4.48 -39.88
CA ASP A 210 -0.27 -4.86 -40.94
C ASP A 210 -0.01 -6.28 -41.48
#